data_AF-A0A0F4Z8U6-F1
#
_entry.id   AF-A0A0F4Z8U6-F1
#
_cell.length_a   1.000
_cell.length_b   1.000
_cell.length_c   1.000
_cell.angle_alpha   90.00
_cell.angle_beta   90.00
_cell.angle_gamma   90.00
#
_symmetry.space_group_name_H-M   'P 1'
#
loop_
_entity.id
_entity.type
_entity.pdbx_description
1 polymer ?
#
loop_
_entity_poly.entity_id
_entity_poly.type
_entity_poly.pdbx_seq_one_letter_code
_entity_poly.pdbx_strand_id
1 'polypeptide(L)'
;AYPEESYNLDKSAIIKYGANYKDQIYAVTVGSETLYREEFTGEELATKLKDFKTSAPQYKVGTADSWNKFQDGTANAVIAEADILLTNAFSYWQGQDINNATSMFFDSVMQAYGHIQSISGSDNKPELWVGETGWPSKGTKYQKAVPNIENAARFFQEGVCGMIHWGFNVFSFEAFDEPNKAAAVGDDGSVADETSWGVMYSDLSKKYDIQC
;
A
#
# COMPACT_ATOMS: atom_id res chain seq x y z
N ALA A 1 -17.77 -8.51 -0.58
CA ALA A 1 -18.52 -7.86 -1.66
C ALA A 1 -18.30 -8.66 -2.95
N TYR A 2 -19.19 -8.60 -3.95
CA TYR A 2 -18.90 -9.17 -5.27
C TYR A 2 -17.85 -8.27 -5.93
N PRO A 3 -16.58 -8.69 -6.09
CA PRO A 3 -15.50 -7.79 -6.52
C PRO A 3 -15.79 -7.12 -7.87
N GLU A 4 -16.53 -7.81 -8.75
CA GLU A 4 -16.98 -7.29 -10.03
C GLU A 4 -17.99 -6.14 -9.92
N GLU A 5 -18.95 -6.24 -9.00
CA GLU A 5 -19.97 -5.21 -8.81
C GLU A 5 -19.33 -3.93 -8.25
N SER A 6 -18.45 -4.08 -7.26
CA SER A 6 -17.68 -2.95 -6.71
C SER A 6 -16.88 -2.26 -7.81
N TYR A 7 -16.11 -3.03 -8.59
CA TYR A 7 -15.33 -2.48 -9.69
C TYR A 7 -16.17 -1.65 -10.67
N ASN A 8 -17.33 -2.16 -11.08
CA ASN A 8 -18.19 -1.45 -12.03
C ASN A 8 -18.79 -0.17 -11.44
N LEU A 9 -19.18 -0.18 -10.16
CA LEU A 9 -19.67 1.01 -9.46
C LEU A 9 -18.58 2.06 -9.29
N ASP A 10 -17.39 1.65 -8.85
CA ASP A 10 -16.24 2.53 -8.61
C ASP A 10 -15.73 3.16 -9.91
N LYS A 11 -15.57 2.36 -10.97
CA LYS A 11 -15.25 2.85 -12.32
C LYS A 11 -16.27 3.89 -12.80
N SER A 12 -17.56 3.59 -12.65
CA SER A 12 -18.63 4.49 -13.07
C SER A 12 -18.61 5.82 -12.30
N ALA A 13 -18.30 5.79 -11.00
CA ALA A 13 -18.16 6.98 -10.18
C ALA A 13 -16.99 7.86 -10.64
N ILE A 14 -15.83 7.27 -10.94
CA ILE A 14 -14.64 7.99 -11.41
C ILE A 14 -14.89 8.62 -12.79
N ILE A 15 -15.51 7.89 -13.72
CA ILE A 15 -15.86 8.43 -15.04
C ILE A 15 -16.83 9.60 -14.91
N LYS A 16 -17.83 9.48 -14.03
CA LYS A 16 -18.86 10.50 -13.85
C LYS A 16 -18.35 11.76 -13.16
N TYR A 17 -17.54 11.63 -12.12
CA TYR A 17 -17.17 12.74 -11.23
C TYR A 17 -15.71 13.17 -11.33
N GLY A 18 -14.81 12.29 -11.78
CA GLY A 18 -13.36 12.54 -11.77
C GLY A 18 -12.95 13.74 -12.61
N ALA A 19 -13.69 14.07 -13.67
CA ALA A 19 -13.42 15.25 -14.49
C ALA A 19 -13.47 16.57 -13.71
N ASN A 20 -14.23 16.62 -12.61
CA ASN A 20 -14.29 17.78 -11.71
C ASN A 20 -13.02 17.95 -10.86
N TYR A 21 -12.16 16.93 -10.82
CA TYR A 21 -10.98 16.85 -9.96
C TYR A 21 -9.71 16.49 -10.75
N LYS A 22 -9.69 16.78 -12.05
CA LYS A 22 -8.60 16.39 -12.96
C LYS A 22 -7.21 16.90 -12.52
N ASP A 23 -7.16 18.01 -11.77
CA ASP A 23 -5.90 18.61 -11.30
C ASP A 23 -5.48 18.06 -9.93
N GLN A 24 -6.35 17.28 -9.26
CA GLN A 24 -6.12 16.65 -7.96
C GLN A 24 -5.89 15.14 -8.08
N ILE A 25 -6.46 14.49 -9.11
CA ILE A 25 -6.29 13.05 -9.36
C ILE A 25 -4.97 12.84 -10.10
N TYR A 26 -3.96 12.35 -9.39
CA TYR A 26 -2.69 11.95 -10.01
C TYR A 26 -2.81 10.60 -10.75
N ALA A 27 -3.43 9.61 -10.10
CA ALA A 27 -3.61 8.27 -10.63
C ALA A 27 -4.82 7.59 -9.97
N VAL A 28 -5.27 6.48 -10.57
CA VAL A 28 -6.34 5.62 -10.05
C VAL A 28 -5.79 4.22 -9.83
N THR A 29 -5.96 3.69 -8.62
CA THR A 29 -5.74 2.26 -8.37
C THR A 29 -7.03 1.48 -8.59
N VAL A 30 -6.94 0.41 -9.38
CA VAL A 30 -7.98 -0.59 -9.51
C VAL A 30 -7.63 -1.71 -8.52
N GLY A 31 -8.34 -1.74 -7.40
CA GLY A 31 -8.07 -2.66 -6.30
C GLY A 31 -7.00 -2.17 -5.32
N SER A 32 -7.10 -2.68 -4.10
CA SER A 32 -6.05 -2.67 -3.08
C SER A 32 -6.00 -4.04 -2.43
N GLU A 33 -4.85 -4.72 -2.50
CA GLU A 33 -4.61 -6.06 -1.96
C GLU A 33 -5.58 -7.13 -2.49
N THR A 34 -6.09 -6.95 -3.72
CA THR A 34 -7.01 -7.90 -4.34
C THR A 34 -6.31 -9.21 -4.71
N LEU A 35 -5.01 -9.18 -5.00
CA LEU A 35 -4.22 -10.40 -5.25
C LEU A 35 -3.87 -11.08 -3.93
N TYR A 36 -3.46 -10.31 -2.91
CA TYR A 36 -3.18 -10.86 -1.58
C TYR A 36 -4.41 -11.56 -0.97
N ARG A 37 -5.61 -10.98 -1.14
CA ARG A 37 -6.88 -11.59 -0.68
C ARG A 37 -7.44 -12.64 -1.64
N GLU A 38 -6.76 -12.96 -2.73
CA GLU A 38 -7.20 -13.92 -3.76
C GLU A 38 -8.60 -13.58 -4.34
N GLU A 39 -8.95 -12.29 -4.37
CA GLU A 39 -10.21 -11.80 -4.96
C GLU A 39 -10.16 -11.80 -6.48
N PHE A 40 -8.95 -11.66 -7.05
CA PHE A 40 -8.66 -11.77 -8.47
C PHE A 40 -7.36 -12.54 -8.70
N THR A 41 -7.25 -13.23 -9.83
CA THR A 41 -5.93 -13.60 -10.38
C THR A 41 -5.23 -12.39 -10.99
N GLY A 42 -3.93 -12.52 -11.26
CA GLY A 42 -3.18 -11.47 -11.96
C GLY A 42 -3.78 -11.11 -13.32
N GLU A 43 -4.26 -12.09 -14.08
CA GLU A 43 -4.87 -11.90 -15.41
C GLU A 43 -6.24 -11.22 -15.32
N GLU A 44 -7.06 -11.57 -14.33
CA GLU A 44 -8.34 -10.93 -14.09
C GLU A 44 -8.16 -9.46 -13.72
N LEU A 45 -7.20 -9.16 -12.83
CA LEU A 45 -6.87 -7.79 -12.46
C LEU A 45 -6.29 -7.01 -13.64
N ALA A 46 -5.40 -7.61 -14.43
CA ALA A 46 -4.84 -6.98 -15.64
C ALA A 46 -5.94 -6.62 -16.65
N THR A 47 -6.94 -7.50 -16.82
CA THR A 47 -8.11 -7.23 -17.67
C THR A 47 -8.88 -6.01 -17.19
N LYS A 48 -9.02 -5.82 -15.87
CA LYS A 48 -9.68 -4.65 -15.29
C LYS A 48 -8.86 -3.37 -15.46
N LEU A 49 -7.55 -3.41 -15.26
CA LEU A 49 -6.67 -2.27 -15.52
C LEU A 49 -6.82 -1.81 -16.98
N LYS A 50 -6.84 -2.76 -17.92
CA LYS A 50 -7.01 -2.49 -19.35
C LYS A 50 -8.39 -1.91 -19.70
N ASP A 51 -9.46 -2.47 -19.11
CA ASP A 51 -10.82 -1.97 -19.27
C ASP A 51 -10.98 -0.54 -18.72
N PHE A 52 -10.42 -0.26 -17.53
CA PHE A 52 -10.42 1.10 -16.96
C PHE A 52 -9.63 2.07 -17.84
N LYS A 53 -8.42 1.69 -18.26
CA LYS A 53 -7.55 2.50 -19.15
C LYS A 53 -8.26 2.84 -20.47
N THR A 54 -9.02 1.90 -21.02
CA THR A 54 -9.82 2.13 -22.24
C THR A 54 -10.97 3.10 -21.99
N SER A 55 -11.62 3.00 -20.82
CA SER A 55 -12.80 3.79 -20.47
C SER A 55 -12.46 5.23 -20.03
N ALA A 56 -11.28 5.43 -19.44
CA ALA A 56 -10.84 6.72 -18.90
C ALA A 56 -9.34 6.97 -19.18
N PRO A 57 -8.93 7.07 -20.45
CA PRO A 57 -7.53 7.10 -20.88
C PRO A 57 -6.75 8.34 -20.41
N GLN A 58 -7.44 9.34 -19.87
CA GLN A 58 -6.82 10.54 -19.30
C GLN A 58 -6.16 10.32 -17.93
N TYR A 59 -6.48 9.23 -17.23
CA TYR A 59 -5.89 8.92 -15.92
C TYR A 59 -4.79 7.88 -16.05
N LYS A 60 -3.72 8.05 -15.27
CA LYS A 60 -2.79 6.95 -14.97
C LYS A 60 -3.54 5.89 -14.18
N VAL A 61 -3.37 4.62 -14.54
CA VAL A 61 -3.99 3.50 -13.82
C VAL A 61 -2.95 2.57 -13.24
N GLY A 62 -3.27 1.97 -12.11
CA GLY A 62 -2.43 1.02 -11.41
C GLY A 62 -3.21 0.08 -10.52
N THR A 63 -2.51 -0.56 -9.61
CA THR A 63 -3.09 -1.27 -8.46
C THR A 63 -2.19 -1.08 -7.23
N ALA A 64 -2.76 -1.25 -6.05
CA ALA A 64 -2.01 -1.41 -4.81
C ALA A 64 -2.07 -2.86 -4.36
N ASP A 65 -0.93 -3.46 -3.97
CA ASP A 65 -0.93 -4.81 -3.44
C ASP A 65 0.29 -5.05 -2.54
N SER A 66 0.27 -6.18 -1.83
CA SER A 66 1.36 -6.53 -0.91
C SER A 66 2.66 -6.82 -1.67
N TRP A 67 3.78 -6.40 -1.10
CA TRP A 67 5.12 -6.57 -1.69
C TRP A 67 5.40 -8.01 -2.14
N ASN A 68 4.92 -8.99 -1.38
CA ASN A 68 5.14 -10.39 -1.71
C ASN A 68 4.40 -10.82 -2.98
N LYS A 69 3.23 -10.26 -3.30
CA LYS A 69 2.50 -10.54 -4.56
C LYS A 69 3.21 -9.94 -5.77
N PHE A 70 3.89 -8.82 -5.59
CA PHE A 70 4.76 -8.25 -6.61
C PHE A 70 6.06 -9.04 -6.78
N GLN A 71 6.62 -9.57 -5.68
CA GLN A 71 7.87 -10.32 -5.69
C GLN A 71 7.72 -11.76 -6.17
N ASP A 72 6.64 -12.45 -5.80
CA ASP A 72 6.45 -13.89 -6.07
C ASP A 72 5.95 -14.20 -7.49
N GLY A 73 5.64 -13.15 -8.26
CA GLY A 73 5.17 -13.23 -9.64
C GLY A 73 3.65 -13.29 -9.81
N THR A 74 2.86 -13.31 -8.72
CA THR A 74 1.39 -13.28 -8.77
C THR A 74 0.89 -12.06 -9.56
N ALA A 75 1.56 -10.91 -9.41
CA ALA A 75 1.22 -9.66 -10.08
C ALA A 75 1.81 -9.52 -11.50
N ASN A 76 2.49 -10.52 -12.07
CA ASN A 76 3.22 -10.35 -13.34
C ASN A 76 2.33 -9.83 -14.49
N ALA A 77 1.11 -10.33 -14.60
CA ALA A 77 0.18 -9.93 -15.65
C ALA A 77 -0.23 -8.45 -15.56
N VAL A 78 -0.22 -7.84 -14.36
CA VAL A 78 -0.64 -6.43 -14.18
C VAL A 78 0.45 -5.45 -14.59
N ILE A 79 1.73 -5.86 -14.57
CA ILE A 79 2.88 -4.99 -14.81
C ILE A 79 2.82 -4.35 -16.20
N ALA A 80 2.40 -5.12 -17.22
CA ALA A 80 2.32 -4.63 -18.60
C ALA A 80 1.21 -3.60 -18.81
N GLU A 81 0.16 -3.62 -17.97
CA GLU A 81 -1.02 -2.77 -18.11
C GLU A 81 -0.97 -1.54 -17.18
N ALA A 82 -0.10 -1.55 -16.16
CA ALA A 82 -0.01 -0.48 -15.17
C ALA A 82 0.84 0.72 -15.65
N ASP A 83 0.40 1.92 -15.30
CA ASP A 83 1.20 3.16 -15.37
C ASP A 83 1.91 3.45 -14.04
N ILE A 84 1.34 2.97 -12.93
CA ILE A 84 1.85 3.09 -11.57
C ILE A 84 1.53 1.82 -10.77
N LEU A 85 2.41 1.39 -9.87
CA LEU A 85 2.17 0.31 -8.92
C LEU A 85 2.49 0.80 -7.51
N LEU A 86 1.57 0.54 -6.57
CA LEU A 86 1.69 0.90 -5.17
C LEU A 86 2.00 -0.35 -4.35
N THR A 87 3.20 -0.42 -3.76
CA THR A 87 3.64 -1.59 -2.99
C THR A 87 3.38 -1.39 -1.51
N ASN A 88 2.49 -2.21 -0.94
CA ASN A 88 2.21 -2.22 0.49
C ASN A 88 3.23 -3.12 1.21
N ALA A 89 3.90 -2.61 2.23
CA ALA A 89 4.90 -3.37 2.96
C ALA A 89 4.94 -2.98 4.44
N PHE A 90 4.58 -3.92 5.32
CA PHE A 90 4.50 -3.69 6.76
C PHE A 90 5.42 -4.62 7.54
N SER A 91 6.54 -4.09 8.04
CA SER A 91 7.45 -4.86 8.91
C SER A 91 6.78 -5.36 10.19
N TYR A 92 5.75 -4.65 10.67
CA TYR A 92 4.92 -5.09 11.78
C TYR A 92 4.24 -6.44 11.48
N TRP A 93 3.58 -6.57 10.32
CA TRP A 93 2.93 -7.81 9.89
C TRP A 93 3.88 -8.91 9.42
N GLN A 94 5.14 -8.56 9.19
CA GLN A 94 6.23 -9.52 9.01
C GLN A 94 6.84 -9.98 10.35
N GLY A 95 6.23 -9.59 11.49
CA GLY A 95 6.62 -10.05 12.82
C GLY A 95 7.98 -9.52 13.30
N GLN A 96 8.46 -8.43 12.71
CA GLN A 96 9.82 -7.93 12.96
C GLN A 96 9.93 -7.21 14.31
N ASP A 97 11.08 -7.33 14.96
CA ASP A 97 11.45 -6.41 16.04
C ASP A 97 11.78 -5.03 15.46
N ILE A 98 11.57 -3.96 16.24
CA ILE A 98 11.80 -2.59 15.77
C ILE A 98 13.25 -2.36 15.28
N ASN A 99 14.24 -3.07 15.84
CA ASN A 99 15.62 -2.92 15.41
C ASN A 99 15.90 -3.52 14.01
N ASN A 100 15.03 -4.40 13.52
CA ASN A 100 15.12 -4.98 12.17
C ASN A 100 14.04 -4.45 11.22
N ALA A 101 13.07 -3.70 11.73
CA ALA A 101 11.89 -3.28 10.99
C ALA A 101 12.25 -2.44 9.75
N THR A 102 13.17 -1.47 9.88
CA THR A 102 13.59 -0.61 8.78
C THR A 102 14.28 -1.41 7.67
N SER A 103 15.25 -2.25 8.04
CA SER A 103 15.97 -3.10 7.08
C SER A 103 15.02 -4.06 6.34
N MET A 104 14.09 -4.69 7.07
CA MET A 104 13.10 -5.57 6.46
C MET A 104 12.19 -4.81 5.51
N PHE A 105 11.72 -3.62 5.89
CA PHE A 105 10.85 -2.80 5.04
C PHE A 105 11.54 -2.46 3.72
N PHE A 106 12.79 -1.99 3.76
CA PHE A 106 13.55 -1.67 2.55
C PHE A 106 13.78 -2.90 1.69
N ASP A 107 14.17 -4.02 2.31
CA ASP A 107 14.40 -5.27 1.58
C ASP A 107 13.12 -5.75 0.88
N SER A 108 11.98 -5.80 1.57
CA SER A 108 10.67 -6.17 1.00
C SER A 108 10.30 -5.31 -0.21
N VAL A 109 10.42 -3.98 -0.08
CA VAL A 109 10.08 -3.05 -1.18
C VAL A 109 11.04 -3.21 -2.34
N MET A 110 12.34 -3.30 -2.09
CA MET A 110 13.34 -3.42 -3.17
C MET A 110 13.28 -4.77 -3.88
N GLN A 111 12.91 -5.85 -3.19
CA GLN A 111 12.62 -7.14 -3.83
C GLN A 111 11.42 -7.04 -4.79
N ALA A 112 10.33 -6.40 -4.37
CA ALA A 112 9.17 -6.16 -5.23
C ALA A 112 9.55 -5.29 -6.44
N TYR A 113 10.25 -4.17 -6.22
CA TYR A 113 10.65 -3.26 -7.30
C TYR A 113 11.62 -3.92 -8.28
N GLY A 114 12.62 -4.65 -7.79
CA GLY A 114 13.57 -5.37 -8.63
C GLY A 114 12.87 -6.42 -9.51
N HIS A 115 11.89 -7.14 -8.97
CA HIS A 115 11.08 -8.07 -9.76
C HIS A 115 10.24 -7.36 -10.82
N ILE A 116 9.56 -6.26 -10.45
CA ILE A 116 8.75 -5.47 -11.40
C ILE A 116 9.61 -4.91 -12.54
N GLN A 117 10.78 -4.36 -12.23
CA GLN A 117 11.72 -3.81 -13.22
C GLN A 117 12.25 -4.92 -14.14
N SER A 118 12.54 -6.10 -13.60
CA SER A 118 12.94 -7.27 -14.38
C SER A 118 11.88 -7.70 -15.39
N ILE A 119 10.60 -7.75 -14.98
CA ILE A 119 9.48 -8.16 -15.86
C ILE A 119 9.14 -7.06 -16.89
N SER A 120 9.13 -5.79 -16.48
CA SER A 120 8.83 -4.67 -17.37
C SER A 120 9.97 -4.33 -18.34
N GLY A 121 11.20 -4.71 -18.01
CA GLY A 121 12.40 -4.29 -18.73
C GLY A 121 12.67 -2.79 -18.67
N SER A 122 12.14 -2.10 -17.65
CA SER A 122 12.27 -0.66 -17.48
C SER A 122 12.49 -0.27 -16.02
N ASP A 123 13.41 0.66 -15.80
CA ASP A 123 13.67 1.22 -14.47
C ASP A 123 12.64 2.30 -14.07
N ASN A 124 11.88 2.83 -15.04
CA ASN A 124 11.03 4.01 -14.86
C ASN A 124 9.54 3.77 -15.18
N LYS A 125 9.17 2.57 -15.65
CA LYS A 125 7.78 2.23 -16.01
C LYS A 125 7.44 0.79 -15.62
N PRO A 126 6.36 0.53 -14.85
CA PRO A 126 5.47 1.53 -14.25
C PRO A 126 6.17 2.40 -13.20
N GLU A 127 5.56 3.53 -12.83
CA GLU A 127 6.00 4.28 -11.64
C GLU A 127 5.86 3.39 -10.39
N LEU A 128 6.89 3.36 -9.53
CA LEU A 128 6.92 2.49 -8.35
C LEU A 128 6.92 3.33 -7.07
N TRP A 129 5.83 3.26 -6.32
CA TRP A 129 5.67 4.01 -5.06
C TRP A 129 5.36 3.03 -3.92
N VAL A 130 5.66 3.42 -2.68
CA VAL A 130 5.21 2.65 -1.51
C VAL A 130 3.77 3.05 -1.24
N GLY A 131 2.87 2.07 -1.39
CA GLY A 131 1.42 2.25 -1.29
C GLY A 131 0.94 2.44 0.13
N GLU A 132 1.46 1.62 1.04
CA GLU A 132 1.15 1.68 2.46
C GLU A 132 2.31 1.11 3.27
N THR A 133 2.67 1.81 4.34
CA THR A 133 3.57 1.30 5.38
C THR A 133 3.37 2.08 6.66
N GLY A 134 3.65 1.48 7.80
CA GLY A 134 3.51 2.14 9.10
C GLY A 134 3.84 1.22 10.26
N TRP A 135 3.61 1.72 11.47
CA TRP A 135 3.77 0.95 12.69
C TRP A 135 2.76 1.42 13.75
N PRO A 136 2.00 0.51 14.36
CA PRO A 136 0.96 0.88 15.32
C PRO A 136 1.54 1.43 16.62
N SER A 137 0.95 2.53 17.09
CA SER A 137 1.37 3.23 18.32
C SER A 137 0.81 2.61 19.61
N LYS A 138 -0.14 1.68 19.48
CA LYS A 138 -0.80 0.95 20.56
C LYS A 138 -1.44 -0.31 19.94
N GLY A 139 -1.71 -1.33 20.76
CA GLY A 139 -2.47 -2.50 20.34
C GLY A 139 -1.86 -3.80 20.86
N THR A 140 -2.20 -4.88 20.17
CA THR A 140 -1.63 -6.22 20.42
C THR A 140 -0.27 -6.34 19.76
N LYS A 141 0.67 -7.05 20.38
CA LYS A 141 1.94 -7.42 19.75
C LYS A 141 1.72 -8.49 18.67
N TYR A 142 2.31 -8.33 17.49
CA TYR A 142 2.35 -9.37 16.46
C TYR A 142 3.74 -10.02 16.42
N GLN A 143 3.86 -11.27 16.84
CA GLN A 143 5.13 -12.00 16.94
C GLN A 143 6.22 -11.23 17.71
N LYS A 144 7.21 -10.60 17.08
CA LYS A 144 8.20 -9.73 17.77
C LYS A 144 7.88 -8.24 17.65
N ALA A 145 6.93 -7.86 16.81
CA ALA A 145 6.54 -6.48 16.55
C ALA A 145 5.70 -5.91 17.69
N VAL A 146 6.31 -5.05 18.50
CA VAL A 146 5.66 -4.42 19.65
C VAL A 146 5.08 -3.05 19.24
N PRO A 147 3.76 -2.84 19.36
CA PRO A 147 3.17 -1.52 19.15
C PRO A 147 3.45 -0.60 20.34
N ASN A 148 3.98 0.58 20.08
CA ASN A 148 4.06 1.69 21.04
C ASN A 148 4.45 2.99 20.28
N ILE A 149 4.28 4.15 20.92
CA ILE A 149 4.58 5.46 20.33
C ILE A 149 6.06 5.60 19.94
N GLU A 150 6.99 5.09 20.74
CA GLU A 150 8.43 5.18 20.49
C GLU A 150 8.83 4.41 19.22
N ASN A 151 8.34 3.18 19.07
CA ASN A 151 8.55 2.34 17.90
C ASN A 151 7.88 2.93 16.66
N ALA A 152 6.67 3.48 16.79
CA ALA A 152 5.99 4.14 15.69
C ALA A 152 6.76 5.37 15.18
N ALA A 153 7.21 6.23 16.11
CA ALA A 153 8.04 7.38 15.78
C ALA A 153 9.37 6.97 15.13
N ARG A 154 10.01 5.92 15.65
CA ARG A 154 11.27 5.39 15.11
C ARG A 154 11.07 4.83 13.70
N PHE A 155 10.05 4.02 13.47
CA PHE A 155 9.77 3.46 12.15
C PHE A 155 9.39 4.55 11.13
N PHE A 156 8.67 5.59 11.56
CA PHE A 156 8.40 6.74 10.70
C PHE A 156 9.70 7.45 10.27
N GLN A 157 10.57 7.78 11.23
CA GLN A 157 11.81 8.52 10.94
C GLN A 157 12.85 7.67 10.18
N GLU A 158 13.05 6.41 10.57
CA GLU A 158 14.06 5.55 9.94
C GLU A 158 13.54 4.89 8.65
N GLY A 159 12.27 4.47 8.61
CA GLY A 159 11.66 3.77 7.49
C GLY A 159 11.02 4.72 6.48
N VAL A 160 9.95 5.42 6.88
CA VAL A 160 9.18 6.29 5.98
C VAL A 160 10.04 7.44 5.46
N CYS A 161 10.62 8.27 6.35
CA CYS A 161 11.51 9.34 5.94
C CYS A 161 12.77 8.80 5.27
N GLY A 162 13.27 7.63 5.66
CA GLY A 162 14.39 6.96 5.00
C GLY A 162 14.14 6.70 3.50
N MET A 163 12.98 6.13 3.15
CA MET A 163 12.59 5.92 1.74
C MET A 163 12.37 7.25 1.00
N ILE A 164 11.76 8.24 1.65
CA ILE A 164 11.57 9.57 1.06
C ILE A 164 12.92 10.23 0.75
N HIS A 165 13.88 10.19 1.67
CA HIS A 165 15.23 10.70 1.45
C HIS A 165 15.98 9.95 0.34
N TRP A 166 15.64 8.67 0.12
CA TRP A 166 16.17 7.90 -1.00
C TRP A 166 15.48 8.22 -2.34
N GLY A 167 14.46 9.09 -2.33
CA GLY A 167 13.78 9.59 -3.53
C GLY A 167 12.53 8.81 -3.92
N PHE A 168 12.03 7.92 -3.07
CA PHE A 168 10.77 7.22 -3.30
C PHE A 168 9.57 8.01 -2.77
N ASN A 169 8.44 7.92 -3.46
CA ASN A 169 7.16 8.38 -2.94
C ASN A 169 6.60 7.33 -1.97
N VAL A 170 6.14 7.77 -0.81
CA VAL A 170 5.64 6.89 0.26
C VAL A 170 4.34 7.45 0.81
N PHE A 171 3.29 6.63 0.81
CA PHE A 171 2.09 6.88 1.59
C PHE A 171 2.24 6.23 2.97
N SER A 172 2.39 7.06 4.00
CA SER A 172 2.39 6.58 5.38
C SER A 172 0.98 6.20 5.79
N PHE A 173 0.82 4.96 6.23
CA PHE A 173 -0.41 4.43 6.79
C PHE A 173 -0.36 4.60 8.32
N GLU A 174 -1.13 5.52 8.91
CA GLU A 174 -2.11 6.42 8.29
C GLU A 174 -2.10 7.81 8.91
N ALA A 175 -2.93 8.73 8.38
CA ALA A 175 -2.94 10.10 8.87
C ALA A 175 -3.43 10.19 10.32
N PHE A 176 -4.57 9.57 10.65
CA PHE A 176 -5.23 9.66 11.94
C PHE A 176 -5.65 8.27 12.43
N ASP A 177 -5.68 8.08 13.74
CA ASP A 177 -6.31 6.90 14.31
C ASP A 177 -7.77 6.77 13.88
N GLU A 178 -8.16 5.55 13.51
CA GLU A 178 -9.52 5.17 13.15
C GLU A 178 -10.17 4.30 14.24
N PRO A 179 -10.91 4.87 15.21
CA PRO A 179 -11.41 4.13 16.38
C PRO A 179 -12.43 3.03 16.05
N ASN A 180 -13.01 3.06 14.85
CA ASN A 180 -14.02 2.12 14.39
C ASN A 180 -13.46 1.09 13.39
N LYS A 181 -12.14 1.07 13.17
CA LYS A 181 -11.51 0.12 12.26
C LYS A 181 -11.62 -1.30 12.81
N ALA A 182 -12.00 -2.24 11.95
CA ALA A 182 -12.11 -3.64 12.33
C ALA A 182 -10.71 -4.20 12.64
N ALA A 183 -10.63 -5.12 13.61
CA ALA A 183 -9.39 -5.81 13.91
C ALA A 183 -8.89 -6.62 12.70
N ALA A 184 -7.57 -6.66 12.52
CA ALA A 184 -6.93 -7.45 11.48
C ALA A 184 -6.56 -8.83 12.02
N VAL A 185 -6.53 -9.82 11.12
CA VAL A 185 -6.05 -11.17 11.39
C VAL A 185 -4.76 -11.35 10.60
N GLY A 186 -3.63 -11.53 11.29
CA GLY A 186 -2.36 -11.80 10.61
C GLY A 186 -2.31 -13.22 10.05
N ASP A 187 -1.29 -13.49 9.21
CA ASP A 187 -1.12 -14.80 8.55
C ASP A 187 -0.98 -15.97 9.55
N ASP A 188 -0.53 -15.70 10.78
CA ASP A 188 -0.46 -16.69 11.86
C ASP A 188 -1.79 -16.90 12.63
N GLY A 189 -2.86 -16.25 12.18
CA GLY A 189 -4.20 -16.30 12.77
C GLY A 189 -4.38 -15.41 14.00
N SER A 190 -3.36 -14.67 14.44
CA SER A 190 -3.49 -13.75 15.56
C SER A 190 -4.29 -12.49 15.18
N VAL A 191 -5.11 -12.02 16.12
CA VAL A 191 -5.94 -10.83 15.95
C VAL A 191 -5.20 -9.62 16.53
N ALA A 192 -4.97 -8.58 15.72
CA ALA A 192 -4.39 -7.32 16.17
C ALA A 192 -5.38 -6.16 16.12
N ASP A 193 -5.22 -5.25 17.07
CA ASP A 193 -5.94 -3.98 17.12
C ASP A 193 -5.43 -3.05 16.01
N GLU A 194 -6.36 -2.59 15.18
CA GLU A 194 -6.13 -1.75 14.00
C GLU A 194 -6.45 -0.27 14.25
N THR A 195 -6.81 0.13 15.46
CA THR A 195 -7.35 1.47 15.71
C THR A 195 -6.29 2.55 15.92
N SER A 196 -5.00 2.19 15.87
CA SER A 196 -3.91 3.00 16.42
C SER A 196 -2.71 3.21 15.47
N TRP A 197 -2.93 3.16 14.15
CA TRP A 197 -1.91 3.32 13.10
C TRP A 197 -1.62 4.78 12.72
N GLY A 198 -2.45 5.73 13.18
CA GLY A 198 -2.29 7.14 12.84
C GLY A 198 -0.96 7.70 13.30
N VAL A 199 -0.32 8.52 12.47
CA VAL A 199 0.78 9.41 12.89
C VAL A 199 0.25 10.54 13.79
N MET A 200 -1.05 10.82 13.71
CA MET A 200 -1.82 11.68 14.60
C MET A 200 -2.91 10.89 15.33
N TYR A 201 -3.34 11.39 16.48
CA TYR A 201 -4.54 10.92 17.15
C TYR A 201 -5.80 11.30 16.36
N SER A 202 -6.93 10.69 16.70
CA SER A 202 -8.23 10.98 16.08
C SER A 202 -8.75 12.41 16.33
N ASP A 203 -8.17 13.12 17.30
CA ASP A 203 -8.44 14.54 17.58
C ASP A 203 -7.52 15.51 16.81
N LEU A 204 -6.76 14.99 15.84
CA LEU A 204 -5.81 15.71 14.99
C LEU A 204 -4.52 16.17 15.70
N SER A 205 -4.33 15.83 16.98
CA SER A 205 -3.07 16.10 17.66
C SER A 205 -1.97 15.11 17.24
N LYS A 206 -0.72 15.58 17.16
CA LYS A 206 0.42 14.75 16.75
C LYS A 206 0.80 13.75 17.84
N LYS A 207 1.13 12.52 17.45
CA LYS A 207 1.71 11.53 18.38
C LYS A 207 3.23 11.67 18.51
N TYR A 208 3.88 12.04 17.42
CA TYR A 208 5.32 12.20 17.29
C TYR A 208 5.63 13.19 16.16
N ASP A 209 6.91 13.51 15.98
CA ASP A 209 7.34 14.36 14.88
C ASP A 209 7.25 13.63 13.54
N ILE A 210 6.58 14.25 12.59
CA ILE A 210 6.28 13.70 11.26
C ILE A 210 7.02 14.46 10.15
N GLN A 211 7.97 15.31 10.52
CA GLN A 211 8.82 15.98 9.56
C GLN A 211 9.92 15.05 9.07
N CYS A 212 10.01 14.94 7.75
CA CYS A 212 11.23 14.67 7.00
C CYS A 212 11.70 16.04 6.45
#